data_AF-A0A0V8JPU0-F1
#
_entry.id   AF-A0A0V8JPU0-F1
#
_cell.length_a   1.000
_cell.length_b   1.000
_cell.length_c   1.000
_cell.angle_alpha   90.00
_cell.angle_beta   90.00
_cell.angle_gamma   90.00
#
_symmetry.space_group_name_H-M   'P 1'
#
loop_
_entity.id
_entity.type
_entity.pdbx_description
1 polymer ?
#
loop_
_entity_poly.entity_id
_entity_poly.type
_entity_poly.pdbx_seq_one_letter_code
_entity_poly.pdbx_strand_id
1 'polypeptide(L)'
;MSEITFLASYKPFIIPDEIEEYNKKTNFEGIEDLIYLAVFDLKDTGWYEEVGGLFTLPYLYEIRGADNRLFLLYLEKYMEEGDVLELWHLPNQHASSEYERRLLSAAEPIKINVGSLTYENQKGVYHLNEKKWVEELSHRNFLTPYGITTIVKY
;
A
#
# COMPACT_ATOMS: atom_id res chain seq x y z
N MET A 1 13.97 2.91 -13.08
CA MET A 1 13.55 4.17 -12.42
C MET A 1 13.64 3.94 -10.92
N SER A 2 13.93 4.97 -10.13
CA SER A 2 14.08 4.88 -8.67
C SER A 2 12.75 5.16 -7.97
N GLU A 3 11.79 4.26 -8.20
CA GLU A 3 10.48 4.33 -7.54
C GLU A 3 10.58 3.89 -6.07
N ILE A 4 9.69 4.42 -5.24
CA ILE A 4 9.56 4.03 -3.84
C ILE A 4 8.10 4.11 -3.42
N THR A 5 7.64 3.16 -2.61
CA THR A 5 6.31 3.22 -2.01
C THR A 5 6.47 3.20 -0.50
N PHE A 6 5.83 4.15 0.16
CA PHE A 6 5.80 4.24 1.61
C PHE A 6 4.51 3.62 2.13
N LEU A 7 4.62 2.97 3.28
CA LEU A 7 3.52 2.39 4.03
C LEU A 7 3.58 2.94 5.45
N ALA A 8 2.46 3.44 5.95
CA ALA A 8 2.25 3.68 7.36
C ALA A 8 1.18 2.74 7.92
N SER A 9 1.31 2.38 9.19
CA SER A 9 0.40 1.44 9.85
C SER A 9 0.18 1.79 11.33
N TYR A 10 -0.98 1.43 11.87
CA TYR A 10 -1.33 1.72 13.26
C TYR A 10 -0.55 0.87 14.26
N LYS A 11 -0.25 -0.38 13.90
CA LYS A 11 0.56 -1.34 14.66
C LYS A 11 1.75 -1.79 13.78
N PRO A 12 2.83 -2.34 14.35
CA PRO A 12 3.94 -2.84 13.55
C PRO A 12 3.47 -3.75 12.41
N PHE A 13 3.90 -3.46 11.19
CA PHE A 13 3.54 -4.25 10.02
C PHE A 13 4.38 -5.52 9.98
N ILE A 14 3.72 -6.68 9.97
CA ILE A 14 4.36 -8.00 9.98
C ILE A 14 3.98 -8.73 8.70
N ILE A 15 4.99 -9.19 7.95
CA ILE A 15 4.77 -10.08 6.80
C ILE A 15 4.39 -11.47 7.35
N PRO A 16 3.21 -12.02 6.98
CA PRO A 16 2.80 -13.34 7.43
C PRO A 16 3.70 -14.46 6.91
N ASP A 17 3.78 -15.56 7.67
CA ASP A 17 4.61 -16.72 7.33
C ASP A 17 4.33 -17.28 5.93
N GLU A 18 3.06 -17.32 5.50
CA GLU A 18 2.67 -17.77 4.15
C GLU A 18 3.37 -16.93 3.05
N ILE A 19 3.50 -15.62 3.26
CA ILE A 19 4.16 -14.70 2.32
C ILE A 19 5.68 -14.81 2.43
N GLU A 20 6.22 -14.96 3.65
CA GLU A 20 7.65 -15.21 3.87
C GLU A 20 8.13 -16.50 3.21
N GLU A 21 7.34 -17.58 3.31
CA GLU A 21 7.59 -18.84 2.61
C GLU A 21 7.54 -18.66 1.10
N TYR A 22 6.59 -17.88 0.59
CA TYR A 22 6.53 -17.53 -0.83
C TYR A 22 7.80 -16.78 -1.29
N ASN A 23 8.21 -15.76 -0.56
CA ASN A 23 9.39 -14.93 -0.87
C ASN A 23 10.69 -15.75 -0.94
N LYS A 24 10.76 -16.89 -0.24
CA LYS A 24 11.93 -17.80 -0.23
C LYS A 24 11.95 -18.79 -1.39
N LYS A 25 10.88 -18.88 -2.19
CA LYS A 25 10.84 -19.79 -3.34
C LYS A 25 11.89 -19.41 -4.37
N THR A 26 12.59 -20.41 -4.89
CA THR A 26 13.61 -20.25 -5.94
C THR A 26 13.14 -20.76 -7.30
N ASN A 27 12.04 -21.52 -7.33
CA ASN A 27 11.49 -22.13 -8.54
C ASN A 27 10.10 -21.55 -8.79
N PHE A 28 9.93 -20.96 -9.97
CA PHE A 28 8.68 -20.36 -10.43
C PHE A 28 8.33 -20.92 -11.81
N GLU A 29 7.04 -21.12 -12.08
CA GLU A 29 6.57 -21.67 -13.37
C GLU A 29 6.65 -20.62 -14.49
N GLY A 30 6.48 -19.34 -14.16
CA GLY A 30 6.64 -18.21 -15.08
C GLY A 30 7.21 -16.95 -14.42
N ILE A 31 7.59 -15.98 -15.25
CA ILE A 31 8.09 -14.67 -14.79
C ILE A 31 6.99 -13.90 -14.03
N GLU A 32 5.72 -14.10 -14.38
CA GLU A 32 4.58 -13.49 -13.70
C GLU A 32 4.43 -13.95 -12.23
N ASP A 33 5.02 -15.09 -11.88
CA ASP A 33 5.07 -15.58 -10.51
C ASP A 33 6.26 -15.02 -9.72
N LEU A 34 7.19 -14.32 -10.38
CA LEU A 34 8.35 -13.71 -9.75
C LEU A 34 7.97 -12.37 -9.10
N ILE A 35 7.18 -12.47 -8.03
CA ILE A 35 6.76 -11.36 -7.19
C ILE A 35 7.26 -11.55 -5.77
N TYR A 36 7.32 -10.48 -5.00
CA TYR A 36 7.67 -10.51 -3.59
C TYR A 36 6.95 -9.39 -2.84
N LEU A 37 6.77 -9.55 -1.54
CA LEU A 37 6.28 -8.50 -0.67
C LEU A 37 7.26 -8.34 0.49
N ALA A 38 7.80 -7.14 0.66
CA ALA A 38 8.75 -6.85 1.74
C ALA A 38 8.51 -5.46 2.30
N VAL A 39 8.78 -5.29 3.60
CA VAL A 39 8.78 -4.00 4.28
C VAL A 39 10.12 -3.73 4.94
N PHE A 40 10.55 -2.47 4.92
CA PHE A 40 11.78 -2.00 5.52
C PHE A 40 11.46 -0.82 6.43
N ASP A 41 11.79 -0.92 7.73
CA ASP A 41 11.54 0.15 8.70
C ASP A 41 12.32 1.42 8.30
N LEU A 42 11.65 2.57 8.33
CA LEU A 42 12.26 3.84 7.96
C LEU A 42 13.04 4.52 9.08
N LYS A 43 12.90 4.12 10.36
CA LYS A 43 13.43 4.85 11.53
C LYS A 43 14.88 5.30 11.43
N ASP A 44 15.74 4.50 10.80
CA ASP A 44 17.17 4.78 10.65
C ASP A 44 17.53 5.32 9.25
N THR A 45 16.55 5.81 8.50
CA THR A 45 16.70 6.31 7.14
C THR A 45 16.41 7.81 7.06
N GLY A 46 16.96 8.49 6.04
CA GLY A 46 16.64 9.90 5.78
C GLY A 46 15.16 10.15 5.45
N TRP A 47 14.42 9.11 5.06
CA TRP A 47 13.02 9.22 4.69
C TRP A 47 12.08 9.42 5.87
N TYR A 48 12.44 8.93 7.07
CA TYR A 48 11.53 8.95 8.23
C TYR A 48 11.02 10.36 8.54
N GLU A 49 11.94 11.33 8.59
CA GLU A 49 11.61 12.74 8.84
C GLU A 49 10.97 13.40 7.61
N GLU A 50 11.38 13.02 6.40
CA GLU A 50 10.87 13.60 5.15
C GLU A 50 9.39 13.28 4.94
N VAL A 51 8.97 12.04 5.22
CA VAL A 51 7.60 11.60 4.95
C VAL A 51 6.73 11.52 6.19
N GLY A 52 7.30 11.59 7.39
CA GLY A 52 6.58 11.38 8.64
C GLY A 52 5.43 12.36 8.88
N GLY A 53 5.55 13.59 8.37
CA GLY A 53 4.47 14.59 8.43
C GLY A 53 3.32 14.37 7.45
N LEU A 54 3.46 13.44 6.49
CA LEU A 54 2.46 13.16 5.46
C LEU A 54 1.48 12.07 5.86
N PHE A 55 1.89 11.20 6.78
CA PHE A 55 1.10 10.09 7.29
C PHE A 55 0.46 10.44 8.63
N THR A 56 -0.67 9.82 8.93
CA THR A 56 -1.34 9.96 10.23
C THR A 56 -0.93 8.85 11.21
N LEU A 57 -0.33 7.78 10.69
CA LEU A 57 0.02 6.58 11.45
C LEU A 57 1.52 6.54 11.85
N PRO A 58 1.86 5.97 13.03
CA PRO A 58 3.18 6.15 13.63
C PRO A 58 4.27 5.20 13.13
N TYR A 59 3.90 4.04 12.57
CA TYR A 59 4.86 3.04 12.08
C TYR A 59 5.06 3.21 10.58
N LEU A 60 6.24 3.66 10.16
CA LEU A 60 6.58 4.02 8.79
C LEU A 60 7.56 3.02 8.16
N TYR A 61 7.26 2.61 6.94
CA TYR A 61 8.01 1.61 6.18
C TYR A 61 8.19 2.04 4.72
N GLU A 62 9.28 1.61 4.08
CA GLU A 62 9.29 1.36 2.65
C GLU A 62 8.62 0.00 2.42
N ILE A 63 7.65 -0.07 1.50
CA ILE A 63 7.04 -1.32 1.06
C ILE A 63 7.40 -1.59 -0.40
N ARG A 64 7.76 -2.84 -0.70
CA ARG A 64 7.98 -3.34 -2.05
C ARG A 64 6.94 -4.39 -2.39
N GLY A 65 6.35 -4.29 -3.56
CA GLY A 65 5.29 -5.20 -4.02
C GLY A 65 3.88 -4.85 -3.52
N ALA A 66 3.65 -3.59 -3.12
CA ALA A 66 2.32 -3.12 -2.70
C ALA A 66 1.27 -3.16 -3.83
N ASP A 67 1.70 -3.33 -5.08
CA ASP A 67 0.86 -3.42 -6.28
C ASP A 67 0.59 -4.86 -6.74
N ASN A 68 1.14 -5.87 -6.06
CA ASN A 68 1.06 -7.26 -6.52
C ASN A 68 0.09 -8.11 -5.69
N ARG A 69 -0.13 -9.35 -6.15
CA ARG A 69 -1.09 -10.29 -5.53
C ARG A 69 -0.76 -10.67 -4.09
N LEU A 70 0.50 -10.59 -3.64
CA LEU A 70 0.86 -10.90 -2.25
C LEU A 70 0.37 -9.80 -1.30
N PHE A 71 0.42 -8.53 -1.72
CA PHE A 71 -0.17 -7.46 -0.92
C PHE A 71 -1.70 -7.57 -0.88
N LEU A 72 -2.33 -7.90 -2.00
CA LEU A 72 -3.77 -8.13 -2.02
C LEU A 72 -4.20 -9.32 -1.15
N LEU A 73 -3.41 -10.41 -1.16
CA LEU A 73 -3.58 -11.54 -0.24
C LEU A 73 -3.46 -11.10 1.23
N TYR A 74 -2.52 -10.20 1.54
CA TYR A 74 -2.38 -9.60 2.86
C TYR A 74 -3.67 -8.88 3.27
N LEU A 75 -4.19 -8.00 2.41
CA LEU A 75 -5.42 -7.25 2.67
C LEU A 75 -6.61 -8.19 2.93
N GLU A 76 -6.68 -9.30 2.20
CA GLU A 76 -7.79 -10.26 2.30
C GLU A 76 -7.75 -11.10 3.56
N LYS A 77 -6.62 -11.72 3.85
CA LYS A 77 -6.52 -12.75 4.89
C LYS A 77 -6.07 -12.23 6.24
N TYR A 78 -5.28 -11.15 6.25
CA TYR A 78 -4.48 -10.78 7.42
C TYR A 78 -4.84 -9.44 8.05
N MET A 79 -5.62 -8.58 7.36
CA MET A 79 -6.20 -7.43 8.03
C MET A 79 -7.21 -7.87 9.09
N GLU A 80 -7.07 -7.33 10.29
CA GLU A 80 -7.98 -7.50 11.41
C GLU A 80 -8.96 -6.33 11.51
N GLU A 81 -10.10 -6.56 12.16
CA GLU A 81 -11.05 -5.50 12.48
C GLU A 81 -10.33 -4.41 13.27
N GLY A 82 -10.41 -3.16 12.81
CA GLY A 82 -9.69 -2.04 13.38
C GLY A 82 -8.42 -1.62 12.64
N ASP A 83 -7.89 -2.45 11.73
CA ASP A 83 -6.63 -2.17 11.06
C ASP A 83 -6.75 -1.02 10.06
N VAL A 84 -5.69 -0.21 10.02
CA VAL A 84 -5.52 0.94 9.12
C VAL A 84 -4.11 0.89 8.54
N LEU A 85 -4.04 1.00 7.22
CA LEU A 85 -2.82 1.19 6.45
C LEU A 85 -2.95 2.47 5.63
N GLU A 86 -1.83 3.17 5.47
CA GLU A 86 -1.73 4.32 4.56
C GLU A 86 -0.59 4.08 3.57
N LEU A 87 -0.83 4.35 2.30
CA LEU A 87 0.15 4.15 1.23
C LEU A 87 0.39 5.46 0.50
N TRP A 88 1.64 5.72 0.15
CA TRP A 88 2.00 6.77 -0.80
C TRP A 88 3.05 6.26 -1.77
N HIS A 89 2.79 6.40 -3.06
CA HIS A 89 3.66 5.89 -4.11
C HIS A 89 4.40 7.03 -4.82
N LEU A 90 5.73 7.02 -4.82
CA LEU A 90 6.56 7.94 -5.58
C LEU A 90 7.16 7.24 -6.81
N PRO A 91 6.73 7.61 -8.03
CA PRO A 91 7.28 7.05 -9.28
C PRO A 91 8.76 7.39 -9.49
N ASN A 92 9.23 8.49 -8.89
CA ASN A 92 10.61 8.93 -8.98
C ASN A 92 11.01 9.63 -7.68
N GLN A 93 11.80 8.95 -6.85
CA GLN A 93 12.27 9.48 -5.57
C GLN A 93 13.08 10.78 -5.71
N HIS A 94 13.72 11.03 -6.86
CA HIS A 94 14.48 12.27 -7.08
C HIS A 94 13.59 13.50 -7.29
N ALA A 95 12.29 13.31 -7.42
CA ALA A 95 11.30 14.37 -7.54
C ALA A 95 10.36 14.41 -6.32
N SER A 96 10.77 13.87 -5.16
CA SER A 96 9.94 13.75 -3.95
C SER A 96 9.26 15.07 -3.57
N SER A 97 10.01 16.18 -3.53
CA SER A 97 9.47 17.50 -3.17
C SER A 97 8.39 18.02 -4.13
N GLU A 98 8.43 17.65 -5.41
CA GLU A 98 7.38 18.03 -6.37
C GLU A 98 6.09 17.27 -6.08
N TYR A 99 6.19 15.96 -5.85
CA TYR A 99 5.06 15.12 -5.51
C TYR A 99 4.46 15.49 -4.17
N GLU A 100 5.29 15.75 -3.15
CA GLU A 100 4.84 16.22 -1.84
C GLU A 100 4.07 17.53 -1.94
N ARG A 101 4.62 18.52 -2.64
CA ARG A 101 3.93 19.81 -2.87
C ARG A 101 2.56 19.58 -3.52
N ARG A 102 2.47 18.68 -4.50
CA ARG A 102 1.19 18.38 -5.17
C ARG A 102 0.21 17.67 -4.24
N LEU A 103 0.69 16.70 -3.45
CA LEU A 103 -0.09 16.01 -2.43
C LEU A 103 -0.68 17.01 -1.41
N LEU A 104 0.11 17.99 -0.95
CA LEU A 104 -0.34 18.98 0.03
C LEU A 104 -1.29 20.05 -0.54
N SER A 105 -1.20 20.35 -1.84
CA SER A 105 -1.97 21.42 -2.48
C SER A 105 -3.25 20.95 -3.20
N ALA A 106 -3.24 19.74 -3.73
CA ALA A 106 -4.33 19.19 -4.53
C ALA A 106 -4.36 17.65 -4.40
N ALA A 107 -4.56 17.17 -3.17
CA ALA A 107 -4.60 15.74 -2.88
C ALA A 107 -5.70 15.00 -3.68
N GLU A 108 -5.36 13.82 -4.18
CA GLU A 108 -6.26 12.85 -4.81
C GLU A 108 -6.32 11.57 -3.93
N PRO A 109 -6.83 11.64 -2.69
CA PRO A 109 -6.81 10.49 -1.79
C PRO A 109 -7.73 9.37 -2.29
N ILE A 110 -7.37 8.14 -1.95
CA ILE A 110 -8.16 6.95 -2.21
C ILE A 110 -8.46 6.32 -0.84
N LYS A 111 -9.70 5.91 -0.63
CA LYS A 111 -10.09 5.17 0.57
C LYS A 111 -10.63 3.82 0.18
N ILE A 112 -10.10 2.76 0.79
CA ILE A 112 -10.56 1.39 0.60
C ILE A 112 -10.98 0.88 1.97
N ASN A 113 -12.24 0.46 2.11
CA ASN A 113 -12.66 -0.31 3.27
C ASN A 113 -12.85 -1.76 2.84
N VAL A 114 -12.02 -2.67 3.36
CA VAL A 114 -12.11 -4.11 3.07
C VAL A 114 -13.18 -4.82 3.94
N GLY A 115 -13.68 -4.17 4.99
CA GLY A 115 -14.81 -4.65 5.78
C GLY A 115 -16.14 -4.40 5.07
N SER A 116 -16.40 -3.15 4.67
CA SER A 116 -17.59 -2.78 3.88
C SER A 116 -17.45 -2.93 2.36
N LEU A 117 -16.28 -3.37 1.89
CA LEU A 117 -15.95 -3.56 0.47
C LEU A 117 -16.24 -2.32 -0.40
N THR A 118 -15.78 -1.16 0.07
CA THR A 118 -15.95 0.10 -0.66
C THR A 118 -14.62 0.63 -1.13
N TYR A 119 -14.60 1.12 -2.37
CA TYR A 119 -13.52 1.89 -2.96
C TYR A 119 -14.02 3.31 -3.21
N GLU A 120 -13.34 4.31 -2.66
CA GLU A 120 -13.69 5.72 -2.79
C GLU A 120 -12.51 6.50 -3.35
N ASN A 121 -12.78 7.38 -4.30
CA ASN A 121 -11.83 8.35 -4.82
C ASN A 121 -12.55 9.65 -5.19
N GLN A 122 -11.85 10.58 -5.84
CA GLN A 122 -12.43 11.86 -6.28
C GLN A 122 -13.66 11.74 -7.21
N LYS A 123 -13.87 10.58 -7.86
CA LYS A 123 -15.02 10.35 -8.75
C LYS A 123 -16.25 9.82 -8.02
N GLY A 124 -16.10 9.39 -6.77
CA GLY A 124 -17.18 8.89 -5.92
C GLY A 124 -16.84 7.58 -5.23
N VAL A 125 -17.89 6.97 -4.67
CA VAL A 125 -17.84 5.71 -3.91
C VAL A 125 -18.36 4.56 -4.76
N TYR A 126 -17.64 3.45 -4.76
CA TYR A 126 -17.94 2.23 -5.50
C TYR A 126 -17.96 1.05 -4.55
N HIS A 127 -18.96 0.17 -4.67
CA HIS A 127 -18.98 -1.09 -3.93
C HIS A 127 -18.27 -2.16 -4.77
N LEU A 128 -17.37 -2.90 -4.14
CA LEU A 128 -16.67 -4.04 -4.73
C LEU A 128 -17.52 -5.30 -4.58
N ASN A 129 -17.37 -6.25 -5.49
CA ASN A 129 -18.09 -7.50 -5.43
C ASN A 129 -17.60 -8.39 -4.27
N GLU A 130 -18.49 -8.76 -3.34
CA GLU A 130 -18.17 -9.60 -2.18
C GLU A 130 -17.35 -10.86 -2.48
N LYS A 131 -17.62 -11.53 -3.60
CA LYS A 131 -16.96 -12.81 -3.94
C LYS A 131 -15.66 -12.64 -4.69
N LYS A 132 -15.39 -11.44 -5.20
CA LYS A 132 -14.30 -11.16 -6.14
C LYS A 132 -13.61 -9.82 -5.88
N TRP A 133 -13.77 -9.24 -4.69
CA TRP A 133 -13.33 -7.87 -4.43
C TRP A 133 -11.81 -7.72 -4.59
N VAL A 134 -11.04 -8.75 -4.28
CA VAL A 134 -9.58 -8.78 -4.50
C VAL A 134 -9.25 -8.70 -5.98
N GLU A 135 -9.92 -9.50 -6.81
CA GLU A 135 -9.79 -9.47 -8.27
C GLU A 135 -10.24 -8.11 -8.81
N GLU A 136 -11.35 -7.54 -8.34
CA GLU A 136 -11.76 -6.20 -8.77
C GLU A 136 -10.78 -5.12 -8.34
N LEU A 137 -10.22 -5.22 -7.14
CA LEU A 137 -9.24 -4.27 -6.62
C LEU A 137 -7.92 -4.36 -7.37
N SER A 138 -7.50 -5.55 -7.82
CA SER A 138 -6.28 -5.72 -8.63
C SER A 138 -6.34 -5.02 -9.98
N HIS A 139 -7.55 -4.73 -10.48
CA HIS A 139 -7.77 -3.97 -11.71
C HIS A 139 -7.96 -2.47 -11.47
N ARG A 140 -7.94 -2.01 -10.21
CA ARG A 140 -8.07 -0.59 -9.84
C ARG A 140 -6.71 -0.05 -9.45
N ASN A 141 -6.47 1.21 -9.80
CA ASN A 141 -5.28 1.89 -9.33
C ASN A 141 -5.50 2.40 -7.90
N PHE A 142 -4.81 1.82 -6.91
CA PHE A 142 -4.81 2.29 -5.53
C PHE A 142 -3.43 2.77 -5.05
N LEU A 143 -2.43 2.83 -5.94
CA LEU A 143 -1.15 3.47 -5.67
C LEU A 143 -1.08 4.77 -6.47
N THR A 144 -0.99 5.89 -5.77
CA THR A 144 -0.95 7.20 -6.41
C THR A 144 0.14 8.08 -5.81
N PRO A 145 0.85 8.86 -6.64
CA PRO A 145 1.72 9.92 -6.15
C PRO A 145 0.98 11.15 -5.64
N TYR A 146 -0.29 11.30 -5.99
CA TYR A 146 -1.02 12.54 -5.77
C TYR A 146 -1.91 12.50 -4.53
N GLY A 147 -1.89 11.42 -3.75
CA GLY A 147 -2.66 11.33 -2.51
C GLY A 147 -2.22 10.15 -1.65
N ILE A 148 -2.66 10.17 -0.40
CA ILE A 148 -2.55 9.01 0.47
C ILE A 148 -3.70 8.05 0.15
N THR A 149 -3.37 6.79 -0.07
CA THR A 149 -4.36 5.72 -0.11
C THR A 149 -4.53 5.16 1.30
N THR A 150 -5.70 5.31 1.90
CA THR A 150 -6.02 4.73 3.21
C THR A 150 -6.81 3.45 3.03
N ILE A 151 -6.28 2.34 3.53
CA ILE A 151 -6.95 1.03 3.53
C ILE A 151 -7.33 0.69 4.97
N VAL A 152 -8.61 0.40 5.19
CA VAL A 152 -9.16 0.13 6.52
C VAL A 152 -9.98 -1.15 6.54
N LYS A 153 -10.17 -1.73 7.72
CA LYS A 153 -11.15 -2.78 7.97
C LYS A 153 -12.03 -2.43 9.17
N TYR A 154 -13.23 -1.94 8.87
CA TYR A 154 -14.32 -1.67 9.81
C TYR A 154 -15.68 -2.05 9.19
#